data_AF-A0A3C0ALC4-F1
#
_entry.id   AF-A0A3C0ALC4-F1
#
_cell.length_a   1.000
_cell.length_b   1.000
_cell.length_c   1.000
_cell.angle_alpha   90.00
_cell.angle_beta   90.00
_cell.angle_gamma   90.00
#
_symmetry.space_group_name_H-M   'P 1'
#
loop_
_entity.id
_entity.type
_entity.pdbx_description
1 polymer ?
#
loop_
_entity_poly.entity_id
_entity_poly.type
_entity_poly.pdbx_seq_one_letter_code
_entity_poly.pdbx_strand_id
1 'polypeptide(L)'
;MKRTHSFLFAVLIVGFALTGSQANAELVLEVSPEGPLQSLAAARDEIRQRQPKEPVRVVFKAGNYFITEPLVFTPEDSGTAAAPVTYEAARRSRPVISGGKRITGFKREGDGTWTANVDPDWQFEQLQVNGKRAERAREPDEFFFYLRNGRETMGTTDGPKPRKIARQTLYADPADLASLEKVPEAEREGVQALFFHKWDNTRKFLDGFDVKTGKLFTSGRQMKHWNPLTRNTAYILENYRAALDSPGEWYLAPEGKLHYVPRPGETLEKAEVFAPVAEQLLLLKGDPAEGKFVEHLTFRGLSFQHTDWRTPPQGFEPSQAASPI
;
A
#
# COMPACT_ATOMS: atom_id res chain seq x y z
N MET A 1 54.52 -19.99 35.54
CA MET A 1 53.68 -20.98 34.82
C MET A 1 52.57 -20.26 34.09
N LYS A 2 52.69 -20.14 32.76
CA LYS A 2 51.65 -19.63 31.84
C LYS A 2 50.89 -20.84 31.27
N ARG A 3 49.57 -20.79 31.19
CA ARG A 3 48.78 -21.60 30.24
C ARG A 3 47.55 -20.81 29.78
N THR A 4 47.72 -20.13 28.65
CA THR A 4 46.66 -19.71 27.73
C THR A 4 46.07 -20.93 27.03
N HIS A 5 44.74 -21.07 27.00
CA HIS A 5 44.05 -22.03 26.13
C HIS A 5 43.43 -21.25 24.96
N SER A 6 44.00 -21.43 23.77
CA SER A 6 43.38 -21.01 22.51
C SER A 6 42.45 -22.12 22.04
N PHE A 7 41.18 -21.78 21.78
CA PHE A 7 40.26 -22.65 21.04
C PHE A 7 40.45 -22.40 19.54
N LEU A 8 40.93 -23.42 18.82
CA LEU A 8 40.97 -23.46 17.37
C LEU A 8 39.58 -23.86 16.83
N PHE A 9 38.95 -23.01 16.03
CA PHE A 9 37.83 -23.40 15.17
C PHE A 9 38.39 -24.12 13.94
N ALA A 10 38.04 -25.39 13.75
CA ALA A 10 38.39 -26.14 12.56
C ALA A 10 37.37 -25.85 11.44
N VAL A 11 37.84 -25.21 10.36
CA VAL A 11 37.10 -25.10 9.09
C VAL A 11 37.37 -26.37 8.30
N LEU A 12 36.31 -27.14 8.02
CA LEU A 12 36.40 -28.34 7.19
C LEU A 12 36.31 -27.94 5.71
N ILE A 13 37.43 -28.05 4.98
CA ILE A 13 37.47 -27.91 3.52
C ILE A 13 37.48 -29.32 2.93
N VAL A 14 36.38 -29.73 2.29
CA VAL A 14 36.33 -30.97 1.50
C VAL A 14 36.48 -30.58 0.03
N GLY A 15 37.61 -30.98 -0.58
CA GLY A 15 37.89 -30.77 -1.99
C GLY A 15 37.45 -31.97 -2.82
N PHE A 16 36.51 -31.76 -3.74
CA PHE A 16 36.27 -32.63 -4.89
C PHE A 16 36.67 -31.87 -6.16
N ALA A 17 37.68 -32.38 -6.87
CA ALA A 17 38.10 -31.86 -8.16
C ALA A 17 37.18 -32.42 -9.25
N LEU A 18 36.29 -31.57 -9.77
CA LEU A 18 35.56 -31.77 -11.02
C LEU A 18 35.84 -30.57 -11.91
N THR A 19 36.26 -30.85 -13.13
CA THR A 19 36.55 -29.86 -14.19
C THR A 19 35.36 -28.92 -14.39
N GLY A 20 35.49 -27.69 -13.91
CA GLY A 20 34.48 -26.65 -14.03
C GLY A 20 35.11 -25.38 -14.55
N SER A 21 34.40 -24.70 -15.46
CA SER A 21 34.58 -23.27 -15.76
C SER A 21 34.96 -22.52 -14.49
N GLN A 22 35.95 -21.62 -14.56
CA GLN A 22 36.26 -20.69 -13.48
C GLN A 22 35.00 -19.86 -13.18
N ALA A 23 34.13 -20.39 -12.32
CA ALA A 23 33.13 -19.60 -11.64
C ALA A 23 33.93 -18.62 -10.80
N ASN A 24 33.84 -17.32 -11.13
CA ASN A 24 34.28 -16.29 -10.20
C ASN A 24 33.68 -16.63 -8.83
N ALA A 25 34.52 -16.68 -7.79
CA ALA A 25 34.05 -16.93 -6.44
C ALA A 25 33.02 -15.86 -6.09
N GLU A 26 31.76 -16.26 -5.93
CA GLU A 26 30.63 -15.36 -5.70
C GLU A 26 30.38 -15.22 -4.19
N LEU A 27 30.14 -14.01 -3.72
CA LEU A 27 29.72 -13.77 -2.35
C LEU A 27 28.23 -14.05 -2.22
N VAL A 28 27.86 -15.04 -1.40
CA VAL A 28 26.45 -15.36 -1.10
C VAL A 28 26.11 -14.92 0.32
N LEU A 29 25.10 -14.05 0.44
CA LEU A 29 24.50 -13.62 1.70
C LEU A 29 23.12 -14.27 1.83
N GLU A 30 22.90 -15.11 2.85
CA GLU A 30 21.58 -15.67 3.13
C GLU A 30 20.79 -14.74 4.05
N VAL A 31 19.56 -14.41 3.66
CA VAL A 31 18.63 -13.59 4.44
C VAL A 31 17.43 -14.44 4.84
N SER A 32 17.08 -14.42 6.13
CA SER A 32 15.90 -15.10 6.66
C SER A 32 15.37 -14.42 7.92
N PRO A 33 14.05 -14.45 8.20
CA PRO A 33 13.49 -13.75 9.36
C PRO A 33 14.11 -14.15 10.71
N GLU A 34 14.58 -15.40 10.82
CA GLU A 34 15.20 -15.95 12.04
C GLU A 34 16.72 -16.10 11.92
N GLY A 35 17.32 -15.54 10.86
CA GLY A 35 18.75 -15.68 10.57
C GLY A 35 19.61 -14.57 11.16
N PRO A 36 20.94 -14.58 10.87
CA PRO A 36 21.84 -13.49 11.24
C PRO A 36 21.61 -12.22 10.41
N LEU A 37 21.26 -12.37 9.12
CA LEU A 37 20.75 -11.29 8.26
C LEU A 37 19.24 -11.45 8.13
N GLN A 38 18.49 -10.46 8.62
CA GLN A 38 17.03 -10.56 8.77
C GLN A 38 16.25 -9.63 7.86
N SER A 39 16.93 -8.77 7.09
CA SER A 39 16.26 -7.76 6.27
C SER A 39 17.07 -7.41 5.02
N LEU A 40 16.37 -6.82 4.05
CA LEU A 40 16.98 -6.26 2.85
C LEU A 40 17.96 -5.11 3.20
N ALA A 41 17.64 -4.32 4.23
CA ALA A 41 18.51 -3.27 4.74
C ALA A 41 19.82 -3.84 5.30
N ALA A 42 19.73 -4.86 6.16
CA ALA A 42 20.91 -5.50 6.73
C ALA A 42 21.80 -6.11 5.64
N ALA A 43 21.21 -6.73 4.61
CA ALA A 43 21.98 -7.26 3.49
C ALA A 43 22.69 -6.15 2.68
N ARG A 44 22.01 -5.03 2.38
CA ARG A 44 22.63 -3.87 1.72
C ARG A 44 23.79 -3.33 2.56
N ASP A 45 23.58 -3.14 3.86
CA ASP A 45 24.58 -2.55 4.75
C ASP A 45 25.80 -3.48 4.93
N GLU A 46 25.58 -4.79 4.94
CA GLU A 46 26.66 -5.79 4.91
C GLU A 46 27.50 -5.68 3.63
N ILE A 47 26.87 -5.48 2.47
CA ILE A 47 27.57 -5.28 1.20
C ILE A 47 28.39 -3.99 1.24
N ARG A 48 27.82 -2.89 1.74
CA ARG A 48 28.54 -1.62 1.93
C ARG A 48 29.76 -1.79 2.81
N GLN A 49 29.64 -2.53 3.91
CA GLN A 49 30.74 -2.76 4.82
C GLN A 49 31.86 -3.61 4.19
N ARG A 50 31.51 -4.63 3.40
CA ARG A 50 32.47 -5.55 2.80
C ARG A 50 33.12 -5.00 1.52
N GLN A 51 32.44 -4.13 0.79
CA GLN A 51 32.86 -3.61 -0.52
C GLN A 51 33.41 -4.69 -1.47
N PRO A 52 32.67 -5.79 -1.70
CA PRO A 52 33.15 -6.94 -2.46
C PRO A 52 33.55 -6.55 -3.89
N LYS A 53 34.51 -7.28 -4.45
CA LYS A 53 34.97 -7.09 -5.85
C LYS A 53 34.48 -8.19 -6.78
N GLU A 54 33.90 -9.23 -6.20
CA GLU A 54 33.20 -10.33 -6.84
C GLU A 54 31.69 -10.07 -6.96
N PRO A 55 30.98 -10.81 -7.83
CA PRO A 55 29.51 -10.81 -7.84
C PRO A 55 28.93 -11.14 -6.46
N VAL A 56 27.80 -10.52 -6.13
CA VAL A 56 27.08 -10.74 -4.87
C VAL A 56 25.68 -11.28 -5.14
N ARG A 57 25.30 -12.33 -4.42
CA ARG A 57 23.92 -12.80 -4.34
C ARG A 57 23.39 -12.72 -2.92
N VAL A 58 22.30 -12.00 -2.78
CA VAL A 58 21.51 -11.93 -1.55
C VAL A 58 20.31 -12.84 -1.71
N VAL A 59 20.32 -13.98 -1.01
CA VAL A 59 19.35 -15.06 -1.16
C VAL A 59 18.35 -15.05 -0.02
N PHE A 60 17.11 -14.68 -0.32
CA PHE A 60 16.00 -14.60 0.63
C PHE A 60 15.30 -15.95 0.78
N LYS A 61 15.30 -16.49 2.00
CA LYS A 61 14.43 -17.63 2.37
C LYS A 61 12.98 -17.17 2.44
N ALA A 62 12.05 -18.13 2.45
CA ALA A 62 10.63 -17.84 2.64
C ALA A 62 10.39 -17.06 3.95
N GLY A 63 9.49 -16.08 3.90
CA GLY A 63 9.18 -15.22 5.03
C GLY A 63 8.69 -13.84 4.62
N ASN A 64 8.22 -13.09 5.60
CA ASN A 64 7.84 -11.68 5.47
C ASN A 64 8.96 -10.80 6.02
N TYR A 65 9.38 -9.81 5.24
CA TYR A 65 10.44 -8.87 5.55
C TYR A 65 9.82 -7.47 5.58
N PHE A 66 9.57 -6.96 6.78
CA PHE A 66 8.82 -5.71 6.96
C PHE A 66 9.71 -4.48 6.76
N ILE A 67 9.17 -3.49 6.06
CA ILE A 67 9.79 -2.21 5.75
C ILE A 67 8.83 -1.11 6.22
N THR A 68 9.27 -0.27 7.14
CA THR A 68 8.49 0.88 7.63
C THR A 68 8.90 2.19 6.96
N GLU A 69 10.09 2.24 6.36
CA GLU A 69 10.61 3.38 5.60
C GLU A 69 11.30 2.88 4.32
N PRO A 70 11.23 3.61 3.19
CA PRO A 70 11.77 3.15 1.93
C PRO A 70 13.27 2.82 2.04
N LEU A 71 13.66 1.62 1.61
CA LEU A 71 15.07 1.26 1.53
C LEU A 71 15.71 1.99 0.34
N VAL A 72 16.56 2.95 0.65
CA VAL A 72 17.24 3.76 -0.36
C VAL A 72 18.52 3.07 -0.85
N PHE A 73 18.58 2.80 -2.14
CA PHE A 73 19.79 2.43 -2.87
C PHE A 73 20.39 3.68 -3.51
N THR A 74 21.64 3.95 -3.22
CA THR A 74 22.42 5.08 -3.76
C THR A 74 23.51 4.55 -4.70
N PRO A 75 24.28 5.41 -5.39
CA PRO A 75 25.38 4.96 -6.23
C PRO A 75 26.46 4.13 -5.49
N GLU A 76 26.54 4.21 -4.17
CA GLU A 76 27.41 3.37 -3.33
C GLU A 76 26.99 1.88 -3.35
N ASP A 77 25.70 1.61 -3.61
CA ASP A 77 25.16 0.26 -3.67
C ASP A 77 25.29 -0.38 -5.05
N SER A 78 25.75 0.37 -6.05
CA SER A 78 25.90 -0.12 -7.42
C SER A 78 26.89 -1.27 -7.49
N GLY A 79 26.56 -2.28 -8.29
CA GLY A 79 27.52 -3.27 -8.75
C GLY A 79 28.34 -2.75 -9.92
N THR A 80 29.04 -3.66 -10.59
CA THR A 80 29.61 -3.43 -11.93
C THR A 80 29.18 -4.54 -12.87
N ALA A 81 29.43 -4.40 -14.18
CA ALA A 81 29.21 -5.49 -15.13
C ALA A 81 29.96 -6.79 -14.75
N ALA A 82 31.11 -6.69 -14.09
CA ALA A 82 31.91 -7.84 -13.64
C ALA A 82 31.54 -8.34 -12.23
N ALA A 83 30.93 -7.48 -11.41
CA ALA A 83 30.54 -7.74 -10.03
C ALA A 83 29.15 -7.16 -9.73
N PRO A 84 28.07 -7.73 -10.33
CA PRO A 84 26.72 -7.26 -10.08
C PRO A 84 26.22 -7.70 -8.70
N VAL A 85 25.17 -7.03 -8.20
CA VAL A 85 24.48 -7.42 -6.96
C VAL A 85 23.08 -7.91 -7.30
N THR A 86 22.77 -9.15 -6.93
CA THR A 86 21.47 -9.78 -7.18
C THR A 86 20.77 -10.09 -5.87
N TYR A 87 19.63 -9.44 -5.62
CA TYR A 87 18.69 -9.76 -4.55
C TYR A 87 17.65 -10.74 -5.08
N GLU A 88 17.64 -11.98 -4.60
CA GLU A 88 16.78 -13.02 -5.15
C GLU A 88 16.14 -13.94 -4.12
N ALA A 89 15.00 -14.51 -4.49
CA ALA A 89 14.38 -15.57 -3.72
C ALA A 89 15.20 -16.87 -3.79
N ALA A 90 15.32 -17.56 -2.66
CA ALA A 90 15.77 -18.93 -2.62
C ALA A 90 14.88 -19.82 -3.51
N ARG A 91 15.45 -20.93 -4.01
CA ARG A 91 14.76 -21.83 -4.93
C ARG A 91 13.40 -22.27 -4.37
N ARG A 92 12.33 -22.11 -5.16
CA ARG A 92 10.94 -22.44 -4.79
C ARG A 92 10.41 -21.69 -3.55
N SER A 93 11.04 -20.58 -3.17
CA SER A 93 10.56 -19.67 -2.12
C SER A 93 9.84 -18.47 -2.72
N ARG A 94 8.95 -17.85 -1.94
CA ARG A 94 8.24 -16.62 -2.29
C ARG A 94 8.34 -15.62 -1.13
N PRO A 95 9.53 -15.04 -0.87
CA PRO A 95 9.71 -14.02 0.14
C PRO A 95 8.88 -12.78 -0.19
N VAL A 96 8.29 -12.18 0.85
CA VAL A 96 7.50 -10.95 0.73
C VAL A 96 8.25 -9.82 1.40
N ILE A 97 8.63 -8.81 0.62
CA ILE A 97 9.06 -7.51 1.12
C ILE A 97 7.78 -6.70 1.34
N SER A 98 7.47 -6.37 2.59
CA SER A 98 6.16 -5.83 2.97
C SER A 98 6.25 -4.46 3.60
N GLY A 99 5.47 -3.51 3.08
CA GLY A 99 5.22 -2.21 3.72
C GLY A 99 4.16 -2.24 4.81
N GLY A 100 3.67 -3.43 5.17
CA GLY A 100 2.53 -3.62 6.05
C GLY A 100 2.94 -3.79 7.50
N LYS A 101 2.14 -3.25 8.41
CA LYS A 101 2.21 -3.52 9.84
C LYS A 101 1.09 -4.47 10.23
N ARG A 102 1.41 -5.52 11.00
CA ARG A 102 0.43 -6.47 11.51
C ARG A 102 -0.48 -5.77 12.53
N ILE A 103 -1.79 -5.94 12.37
CA ILE A 103 -2.79 -5.52 13.35
C ILE A 103 -3.15 -6.75 14.21
N THR A 104 -3.21 -6.56 15.52
CA THR A 104 -3.51 -7.61 16.50
C THR A 104 -4.56 -7.11 17.48
N GLY A 105 -5.01 -7.97 18.41
CA GLY A 105 -5.97 -7.57 19.44
C GLY A 105 -7.43 -7.52 18.97
N PHE A 106 -7.74 -8.20 17.87
CA PHE A 106 -9.12 -8.30 17.37
C PHE A 106 -10.03 -9.01 18.38
N LYS A 107 -11.26 -8.51 18.49
CA LYS A 107 -12.35 -9.09 19.28
C LYS A 107 -13.55 -9.31 18.37
N ARG A 108 -14.32 -10.37 18.63
CA ARG A 108 -15.60 -10.62 17.95
C ARG A 108 -16.70 -9.87 18.71
N GLU A 109 -17.42 -9.01 18.00
CA GLU A 109 -18.61 -8.32 18.48
C GLU A 109 -19.85 -9.22 18.36
N GLY A 110 -20.95 -8.84 19.01
CA GLY A 110 -22.19 -9.65 19.06
C GLY A 110 -22.86 -9.88 17.71
N ASP A 111 -22.64 -9.00 16.74
CA ASP A 111 -23.11 -9.11 15.35
C ASP A 111 -22.19 -9.95 14.45
N GLY A 112 -21.08 -10.46 15.00
CA GLY A 112 -20.08 -11.24 14.26
C GLY A 112 -18.94 -10.42 13.64
N THR A 113 -19.04 -9.09 13.63
CA THR A 113 -17.98 -8.17 13.20
C THR A 113 -16.75 -8.34 14.08
N TRP A 114 -15.56 -8.19 13.51
CA TRP A 114 -14.30 -8.14 14.25
C TRP A 114 -13.85 -6.71 14.44
N THR A 115 -13.38 -6.38 15.64
CA THR A 115 -12.88 -5.03 15.95
C THR A 115 -11.52 -5.05 16.62
N ALA A 116 -10.68 -4.08 16.27
CA ALA A 116 -9.39 -3.84 16.90
C ALA A 116 -9.16 -2.33 17.05
N ASN A 117 -8.37 -1.93 18.03
CA ASN A 117 -7.93 -0.55 18.16
C ASN A 117 -6.55 -0.40 17.52
N VAL A 118 -6.40 0.60 16.67
CA VAL A 118 -5.13 1.07 16.14
C VAL A 118 -4.84 2.48 16.65
N ASP A 119 -3.63 2.97 16.37
CA ASP A 119 -3.30 4.38 16.61
C ASP A 119 -4.23 5.27 15.76
N PRO A 120 -4.97 6.23 16.34
CA PRO A 120 -5.82 7.15 15.58
C PRO A 120 -5.06 7.96 14.52
N ASP A 121 -3.75 8.19 14.70
CA ASP A 121 -2.93 8.90 13.72
C ASP A 121 -2.52 7.99 12.54
N TRP A 122 -2.66 6.67 12.68
CA TRP A 122 -2.36 5.69 11.63
C TRP A 122 -3.60 5.43 10.76
N GLN A 123 -3.84 6.34 9.83
CA GLN A 123 -4.89 6.25 8.82
C GLN A 123 -4.38 5.58 7.55
N PHE A 124 -5.15 4.63 7.01
CA PHE A 124 -4.84 3.86 5.80
C PHE A 124 -6.09 3.59 4.97
N GLU A 125 -5.93 3.33 3.67
CA GLU A 125 -7.05 3.05 2.75
C GLU A 125 -7.07 1.60 2.21
N GLN A 126 -6.23 0.73 2.78
CA GLN A 126 -6.13 -0.67 2.38
C GLN A 126 -5.96 -1.58 3.59
N LEU A 127 -6.61 -2.75 3.55
CA LEU A 127 -6.47 -3.80 4.54
C LEU A 127 -6.28 -5.14 3.82
N GLN A 128 -5.33 -5.95 4.28
CA GLN A 128 -5.18 -7.35 3.87
C GLN A 128 -5.52 -8.27 5.04
N VAL A 129 -6.32 -9.29 4.76
CA VAL A 129 -6.71 -10.33 5.71
C VAL A 129 -6.41 -11.69 5.08
N ASN A 130 -5.56 -12.49 5.73
CA ASN A 130 -5.15 -13.83 5.29
C ASN A 130 -4.62 -13.85 3.83
N GLY A 131 -3.81 -12.86 3.47
CA GLY A 131 -3.22 -12.72 2.13
C GLY A 131 -4.20 -12.23 1.05
N LYS A 132 -5.43 -11.84 1.41
CA LYS A 132 -6.43 -11.29 0.49
C LYS A 132 -6.77 -9.86 0.86
N ARG A 133 -6.82 -8.95 -0.13
CA ARG A 133 -7.34 -7.59 0.09
C ARG A 133 -8.79 -7.66 0.60
N ALA A 134 -9.08 -6.90 1.63
CA ALA A 134 -10.43 -6.65 2.13
C ALA A 134 -10.99 -5.41 1.42
N GLU A 135 -12.30 -5.39 1.22
CA GLU A 135 -12.98 -4.29 0.53
C GLU A 135 -13.22 -3.17 1.53
N ARG A 136 -12.90 -1.92 1.19
CA ARG A 136 -13.27 -0.81 2.07
C ARG A 136 -14.79 -0.65 1.97
N ALA A 137 -15.48 -0.59 3.12
CA ALA A 137 -16.93 -0.52 3.22
C ALA A 137 -17.53 0.44 2.19
N ARG A 138 -18.41 -0.05 1.33
CA ARG A 138 -18.88 0.67 0.13
C ARG A 138 -20.31 0.36 -0.26
N GLU A 139 -20.89 1.28 -1.02
CA GLU A 139 -22.23 1.16 -1.58
C GLU A 139 -22.24 1.53 -3.08
N PRO A 140 -22.87 0.71 -3.95
CA PRO A 140 -23.37 -0.63 -3.63
C PRO A 140 -22.22 -1.61 -3.41
N ASP A 141 -22.49 -2.70 -2.70
CA ASP A 141 -21.55 -3.83 -2.54
C ASP A 141 -21.03 -4.38 -3.88
N GLU A 142 -21.93 -4.48 -4.86
CA GLU A 142 -21.63 -4.98 -6.20
C GLU A 142 -21.93 -3.93 -7.27
N PHE A 143 -21.08 -3.87 -8.29
CA PHE A 143 -21.20 -2.95 -9.43
C PHE A 143 -21.15 -1.47 -9.01
N PHE A 144 -22.14 -0.68 -9.43
CA PHE A 144 -22.15 0.79 -9.34
C PHE A 144 -23.58 1.32 -9.31
N PHE A 145 -23.78 2.45 -8.65
CA PHE A 145 -24.92 3.33 -8.90
C PHE A 145 -24.67 4.21 -10.13
N TYR A 146 -25.69 4.95 -10.58
CA TYR A 146 -25.58 5.84 -11.74
C TYR A 146 -26.18 7.21 -11.46
N LEU A 147 -25.38 8.26 -11.70
CA LEU A 147 -25.88 9.63 -11.58
C LEU A 147 -27.05 9.88 -12.53
N ARG A 148 -28.10 10.52 -12.01
CA ARG A 148 -29.24 11.05 -12.79
C ARG A 148 -28.83 12.30 -13.58
N ASN A 149 -27.95 13.14 -13.01
CA ASN A 149 -27.34 14.29 -13.64
C ASN A 149 -26.16 14.85 -12.80
N GLY A 150 -25.45 15.84 -13.32
CA GLY A 150 -24.51 16.65 -12.54
C GLY A 150 -24.50 18.11 -13.00
N ARG A 151 -24.25 19.03 -12.07
CA ARG A 151 -24.09 20.46 -12.35
C ARG A 151 -22.82 20.95 -11.67
N GLU A 152 -21.97 21.64 -12.43
CA GLU A 152 -20.79 22.30 -11.91
C GLU A 152 -20.95 23.82 -11.92
N THR A 153 -20.46 24.47 -10.87
CA THR A 153 -20.38 25.93 -10.78
C THR A 153 -18.99 26.34 -10.34
N MET A 154 -18.47 27.40 -10.95
CA MET A 154 -17.21 27.99 -10.53
C MET A 154 -17.47 29.05 -9.46
N GLY A 155 -16.61 29.07 -8.45
CA GLY A 155 -16.60 30.11 -7.44
C GLY A 155 -15.21 30.30 -6.85
N THR A 156 -15.17 30.87 -5.65
CA THR A 156 -13.95 31.04 -4.87
C THR A 156 -14.04 30.37 -3.51
N THR A 157 -12.88 30.00 -2.97
CA THR A 157 -12.74 29.62 -1.54
C THR A 157 -12.85 30.86 -0.67
N ASP A 158 -13.25 30.67 0.58
CA ASP A 158 -13.26 31.73 1.58
C ASP A 158 -11.83 32.04 2.07
N GLY A 159 -11.69 33.18 2.76
CA GLY A 159 -10.44 33.59 3.41
C GLY A 159 -9.66 34.70 2.68
N PRO A 160 -8.50 35.10 3.24
CA PRO A 160 -7.78 36.31 2.83
C PRO A 160 -7.13 36.22 1.45
N LYS A 161 -6.98 35.02 0.89
CA LYS A 161 -6.42 34.76 -0.45
C LYS A 161 -7.32 33.77 -1.20
N PRO A 162 -8.49 34.22 -1.71
CA PRO A 162 -9.46 33.34 -2.36
C PRO A 162 -8.84 32.65 -3.58
N ARG A 163 -9.10 31.35 -3.71
CA ARG A 163 -8.67 30.54 -4.86
C ARG A 163 -9.89 30.11 -5.66
N LYS A 164 -9.73 29.94 -6.97
CA LYS A 164 -10.78 29.37 -7.81
C LYS A 164 -11.09 27.94 -7.35
N ILE A 165 -12.37 27.62 -7.24
CA ILE A 165 -12.85 26.29 -6.88
C ILE A 165 -14.07 25.94 -7.72
N ALA A 166 -14.14 24.69 -8.16
CA ALA A 166 -15.36 24.13 -8.74
C ALA A 166 -16.17 23.47 -7.63
N ARG A 167 -17.49 23.69 -7.65
CA ARG A 167 -18.46 23.03 -6.80
C ARG A 167 -19.41 22.24 -7.68
N GLN A 168 -19.51 20.94 -7.43
CA GLN A 168 -20.42 20.06 -8.14
C GLN A 168 -21.61 19.70 -7.25
N THR A 169 -22.81 19.83 -7.81
CA THR A 169 -24.02 19.21 -7.30
C THR A 169 -24.34 18.03 -8.21
N LEU A 170 -24.24 16.83 -7.65
CA LEU A 170 -24.49 15.58 -8.35
C LEU A 170 -25.85 15.06 -7.92
N TYR A 171 -26.64 14.60 -8.87
CA TYR A 171 -28.01 14.15 -8.64
C TYR A 171 -28.03 12.62 -8.77
N ALA A 172 -28.42 11.94 -7.71
CA ALA A 172 -28.57 10.49 -7.60
C ALA A 172 -30.04 10.11 -7.42
N ASP A 173 -30.35 8.81 -7.47
CA ASP A 173 -31.63 8.34 -6.92
C ASP A 173 -31.58 8.44 -5.38
N PRO A 174 -32.59 9.03 -4.70
CA PRO A 174 -32.66 8.99 -3.24
C PRO A 174 -32.50 7.60 -2.64
N ALA A 175 -32.95 6.55 -3.34
CA ALA A 175 -32.78 5.16 -2.87
C ALA A 175 -31.30 4.74 -2.81
N ASP A 176 -30.48 5.19 -3.78
CA ASP A 176 -29.04 4.92 -3.83
C ASP A 176 -28.29 5.60 -2.67
N LEU A 177 -28.90 6.62 -2.05
CA LEU A 177 -28.30 7.39 -0.96
C LEU A 177 -28.83 7.00 0.43
N ALA A 178 -29.72 6.00 0.53
CA ALA A 178 -30.43 5.68 1.76
C ALA A 178 -29.50 5.33 2.94
N SER A 179 -28.37 4.66 2.69
CA SER A 179 -27.41 4.33 3.75
C SER A 179 -26.71 5.56 4.34
N LEU A 180 -26.64 6.68 3.61
CA LEU A 180 -26.07 7.94 4.11
C LEU A 180 -26.90 8.57 5.24
N GLU A 181 -28.20 8.26 5.36
CA GLU A 181 -29.02 8.76 6.48
C GLU A 181 -28.52 8.27 7.84
N LYS A 182 -27.81 7.14 7.86
CA LYS A 182 -27.26 6.52 9.07
C LYS A 182 -25.85 7.02 9.40
N VAL A 183 -25.25 7.88 8.58
CA VAL A 183 -23.87 8.37 8.77
C VAL A 183 -23.85 9.46 9.85
N PRO A 184 -23.19 9.21 11.00
CA PRO A 184 -23.07 10.20 12.05
C PRO A 184 -22.18 11.36 11.60
N GLU A 185 -22.35 12.52 12.22
CA GLU A 185 -21.65 13.76 11.83
C GLU A 185 -20.12 13.60 11.78
N ALA A 186 -19.53 12.89 12.76
CA ALA A 186 -18.10 12.63 12.85
C ALA A 186 -17.52 11.82 11.68
N GLU A 187 -18.35 11.09 10.93
CA GLU A 187 -17.91 10.28 9.79
C GLU A 187 -18.09 10.99 8.44
N ARG A 188 -18.90 12.06 8.37
CA ARG A 188 -19.34 12.66 7.11
C ARG A 188 -18.19 13.18 6.25
N GLU A 189 -17.20 13.81 6.88
CA GLU A 189 -16.01 14.33 6.17
C GLU A 189 -15.15 13.22 5.57
N GLY A 190 -15.25 12.00 6.11
CA GLY A 190 -14.53 10.83 5.62
C GLY A 190 -15.19 10.14 4.44
N VAL A 191 -16.48 10.40 4.15
CA VAL A 191 -17.20 9.74 3.07
C VAL A 191 -16.59 10.12 1.73
N GLN A 192 -16.21 9.10 0.96
CA GLN A 192 -15.66 9.28 -0.38
C GLN A 192 -16.66 8.82 -1.43
N ALA A 193 -16.65 9.47 -2.59
CA ALA A 193 -17.33 9.03 -3.79
C ALA A 193 -16.30 8.83 -4.91
N LEU A 194 -16.35 7.66 -5.54
CA LEU A 194 -15.52 7.33 -6.69
C LEU A 194 -16.41 7.29 -7.94
N PHE A 195 -16.14 8.19 -8.88
CA PHE A 195 -16.88 8.34 -10.12
C PHE A 195 -16.09 7.71 -11.26
N PHE A 196 -16.75 6.87 -12.05
CA PHE A 196 -16.21 6.24 -13.25
C PHE A 196 -16.81 6.92 -14.47
N HIS A 197 -16.00 7.69 -15.19
CA HIS A 197 -16.51 8.54 -16.26
C HIS A 197 -15.58 8.53 -17.48
N LYS A 198 -16.17 8.12 -18.61
CA LYS A 198 -15.49 7.98 -19.90
C LYS A 198 -14.30 7.01 -19.78
N TRP A 199 -13.06 7.51 -19.76
CA TRP A 199 -11.84 6.71 -19.64
C TRP A 199 -11.06 6.98 -18.34
N ASP A 200 -11.58 7.84 -17.46
CA ASP A 200 -10.95 8.25 -16.20
C ASP A 200 -11.81 7.82 -15.00
N ASN A 201 -11.20 7.87 -13.81
CA ASN A 201 -11.92 7.94 -12.56
C ASN A 201 -11.59 9.24 -11.81
N THR A 202 -12.52 9.67 -10.96
CA THR A 202 -12.35 10.81 -10.06
C THR A 202 -12.81 10.38 -8.68
N ARG A 203 -11.94 10.55 -7.68
CA ARG A 203 -12.28 10.28 -6.28
C ARG A 203 -12.44 11.60 -5.53
N LYS A 204 -13.53 11.77 -4.81
CA LYS A 204 -13.84 13.00 -4.05
C LYS A 204 -14.24 12.65 -2.64
N PHE A 205 -13.88 13.48 -1.68
CA PHE A 205 -14.61 13.55 -0.42
C PHE A 205 -15.95 14.27 -0.66
N LEU A 206 -16.99 13.89 0.07
CA LEU A 206 -18.25 14.61 0.05
C LEU A 206 -18.15 15.87 0.93
N ASP A 207 -18.49 17.02 0.36
CA ASP A 207 -18.74 18.24 1.16
C ASP A 207 -20.06 18.11 1.95
N GLY A 208 -20.96 17.25 1.48
CA GLY A 208 -22.25 16.96 2.09
C GLY A 208 -23.19 16.22 1.15
N PHE A 209 -24.39 15.94 1.64
CA PHE A 209 -25.44 15.27 0.88
C PHE A 209 -26.84 15.65 1.40
N ASP A 210 -27.84 15.48 0.54
CA ASP A 210 -29.26 15.55 0.88
C ASP A 210 -29.95 14.33 0.26
N VAL A 211 -30.19 13.32 1.11
CA VAL A 211 -30.79 12.04 0.68
C VAL A 211 -32.18 12.26 0.09
N LYS A 212 -33.01 13.09 0.73
CA LYS A 212 -34.40 13.32 0.31
C LYS A 212 -34.50 13.92 -1.08
N THR A 213 -33.58 14.83 -1.43
CA THR A 213 -33.54 15.44 -2.76
C THR A 213 -32.55 14.77 -3.72
N GLY A 214 -31.91 13.67 -3.30
CA GLY A 214 -30.99 12.89 -4.11
C GLY A 214 -29.74 13.66 -4.51
N LYS A 215 -29.16 14.47 -3.62
CA LYS A 215 -28.00 15.32 -3.93
C LYS A 215 -26.76 14.91 -3.18
N LEU A 216 -25.64 14.88 -3.89
CA LEU A 216 -24.29 14.83 -3.36
C LEU A 216 -23.57 16.14 -3.72
N PHE A 217 -22.82 16.68 -2.77
CA PHE A 217 -22.03 17.89 -2.95
C PHE A 217 -20.55 17.56 -2.88
N THR A 218 -19.78 18.02 -3.87
CA THR A 218 -18.32 17.88 -3.88
C THR A 218 -17.69 19.19 -4.34
N SER A 219 -16.42 19.36 -3.98
CA SER A 219 -15.63 20.48 -4.44
C SER A 219 -14.25 20.04 -4.93
N GLY A 220 -13.58 20.92 -5.67
CA GLY A 220 -12.21 20.65 -6.14
C GLY A 220 -11.86 21.42 -7.41
N ARG A 221 -11.08 20.76 -8.28
CA ARG A 221 -10.74 21.32 -9.59
C ARG A 221 -11.93 21.23 -10.53
N GLN A 222 -11.94 22.16 -11.49
CA GLN A 222 -12.93 22.16 -12.56
C GLN A 222 -12.78 20.90 -13.40
N MET A 223 -13.90 20.21 -13.65
CA MET A 223 -13.93 19.10 -14.57
C MET A 223 -13.55 19.58 -15.97
N LYS A 224 -12.83 18.73 -16.71
CA LYS A 224 -12.57 19.03 -18.12
C LYS A 224 -13.90 19.04 -18.88
N HIS A 225 -14.08 20.01 -19.77
CA HIS A 225 -15.36 20.18 -20.48
C HIS A 225 -15.75 18.96 -21.34
N TRP A 226 -14.77 18.15 -21.76
CA TRP A 226 -14.98 16.89 -22.49
C TRP A 226 -15.17 15.66 -21.58
N ASN A 227 -14.92 15.79 -20.27
CA ASN A 227 -15.08 14.70 -19.31
C ASN A 227 -15.87 15.10 -18.05
N PRO A 228 -17.10 15.64 -18.18
CA PRO A 228 -17.89 16.08 -17.05
C PRO A 228 -18.58 14.91 -16.32
N LEU A 229 -18.87 15.11 -15.02
CA LEU A 229 -19.75 14.22 -14.25
C LEU A 229 -21.21 14.53 -14.63
N THR A 230 -21.82 13.66 -15.42
CA THR A 230 -23.17 13.87 -15.98
C THR A 230 -24.02 12.63 -15.81
N ARG A 231 -25.21 12.61 -16.41
CA ARG A 231 -26.10 11.45 -16.40
C ARG A 231 -25.35 10.17 -16.84
N ASN A 232 -25.64 9.07 -16.16
CA ASN A 232 -25.05 7.74 -16.37
C ASN A 232 -23.54 7.65 -16.09
N THR A 233 -22.95 8.65 -15.43
CA THR A 233 -21.67 8.44 -14.75
C THR A 233 -21.89 7.43 -13.62
N ALA A 234 -21.17 6.31 -13.69
CA ALA A 234 -21.20 5.29 -12.65
C ALA A 234 -20.48 5.79 -11.40
N TYR A 235 -20.94 5.43 -10.21
CA TYR A 235 -20.28 5.79 -8.97
C TYR A 235 -20.46 4.75 -7.87
N ILE A 236 -19.56 4.79 -6.90
CA ILE A 236 -19.70 4.14 -5.60
C ILE A 236 -19.49 5.18 -4.49
N LEU A 237 -20.06 4.92 -3.33
CA LEU A 237 -19.77 5.60 -2.08
C LEU A 237 -18.93 4.67 -1.21
N GLU A 238 -17.92 5.17 -0.52
CA GLU A 238 -17.07 4.35 0.35
C GLU A 238 -16.69 5.09 1.64
N ASN A 239 -16.14 4.35 2.61
CA ASN A 239 -15.53 4.85 3.84
C ASN A 239 -16.50 5.41 4.89
N TYR A 240 -17.56 4.68 5.20
CA TYR A 240 -18.44 4.99 6.33
C TYR A 240 -19.01 3.74 6.96
N ARG A 241 -19.30 3.79 8.27
CA ARG A 241 -19.69 2.60 9.04
C ARG A 241 -20.99 1.98 8.56
N ALA A 242 -21.93 2.79 8.08
CA ALA A 242 -23.24 2.29 7.64
C ALA A 242 -23.22 1.51 6.33
N ALA A 243 -22.12 1.56 5.56
CA ALA A 243 -21.86 0.72 4.39
C ALA A 243 -21.05 -0.55 4.73
N LEU A 244 -20.82 -0.85 6.01
CA LEU A 244 -20.14 -2.06 6.43
C LEU A 244 -21.18 -3.16 6.70
N ASP A 245 -21.58 -3.90 5.67
CA ASP A 245 -22.64 -4.91 5.78
C ASP A 245 -22.39 -6.19 4.97
N SER A 246 -21.32 -6.25 4.18
CA SER A 246 -20.97 -7.42 3.37
C SER A 246 -19.70 -8.16 3.84
N PRO A 247 -19.64 -9.51 3.72
CA PRO A 247 -18.47 -10.29 4.11
C PRO A 247 -17.20 -9.87 3.36
N GLY A 248 -16.15 -9.56 4.11
CA GLY A 248 -14.86 -9.11 3.58
C GLY A 248 -14.71 -7.60 3.54
N GLU A 249 -15.72 -6.84 3.95
CA GLU A 249 -15.63 -5.39 4.09
C GLU A 249 -14.97 -4.95 5.40
N TRP A 250 -14.34 -3.78 5.38
CA TRP A 250 -13.76 -3.14 6.57
C TRP A 250 -14.00 -1.64 6.60
N TYR A 251 -13.98 -1.07 7.81
CA TYR A 251 -14.11 0.36 8.07
C TYR A 251 -13.20 0.78 9.21
N LEU A 252 -12.45 1.87 9.06
CA LEU A 252 -11.65 2.47 10.12
C LEU A 252 -12.32 3.75 10.61
N ALA A 253 -12.78 3.74 11.86
CA ALA A 253 -13.38 4.91 12.49
C ALA A 253 -12.32 5.98 12.82
N PRO A 254 -12.66 7.28 12.82
CA PRO A 254 -11.70 8.37 13.09
C PRO A 254 -10.95 8.23 14.42
N GLU A 255 -11.58 7.65 15.44
CA GLU A 255 -10.98 7.38 16.74
C GLU A 255 -10.03 6.17 16.79
N GLY A 256 -9.72 5.56 15.64
CA GLY A 256 -8.80 4.42 15.53
C GLY A 256 -9.45 3.06 15.79
N LYS A 257 -10.77 2.95 15.80
CA LYS A 257 -11.46 1.64 15.87
C LYS A 257 -11.61 1.04 14.48
N LEU A 258 -10.88 -0.04 14.20
CA LEU A 258 -11.00 -0.81 12.97
C LEU A 258 -12.12 -1.84 13.12
N HIS A 259 -12.99 -1.90 12.12
CA HIS A 259 -14.09 -2.85 11.97
C HIS A 259 -13.87 -3.72 10.74
N TYR A 260 -14.18 -5.01 10.82
CA TYR A 260 -14.07 -5.96 9.72
C TYR A 260 -15.20 -7.00 9.77
N VAL A 261 -15.91 -7.21 8.66
CA VAL A 261 -16.86 -8.31 8.53
C VAL A 261 -16.10 -9.53 8.00
N PRO A 262 -15.90 -10.59 8.81
CA PRO A 262 -15.10 -11.74 8.39
C PRO A 262 -15.74 -12.48 7.22
N ARG A 263 -14.90 -12.95 6.28
CA ARG A 263 -15.36 -13.84 5.21
C ARG A 263 -15.67 -15.24 5.76
N PRO A 264 -16.52 -16.03 5.07
CA PRO A 264 -16.79 -17.41 5.45
C PRO A 264 -15.49 -18.22 5.65
N GLY A 265 -15.35 -18.82 6.83
CA GLY A 265 -14.20 -19.64 7.20
C GLY A 265 -13.02 -18.91 7.86
N GLU A 266 -13.04 -17.58 7.93
CA GLU A 266 -12.03 -16.82 8.67
C GLU A 266 -12.28 -16.91 10.18
N THR A 267 -11.22 -17.13 10.94
CA THR A 267 -11.24 -17.28 12.41
C THR A 267 -10.20 -16.37 13.05
N LEU A 268 -10.52 -15.75 14.20
CA LEU A 268 -9.65 -14.80 14.88
C LEU A 268 -8.28 -15.40 15.23
N GLU A 269 -8.26 -16.67 15.62
CA GLU A 269 -7.08 -17.38 16.10
C GLU A 269 -6.00 -17.55 15.02
N LYS A 270 -6.41 -17.53 13.75
CA LYS A 270 -5.54 -17.72 12.58
C LYS A 270 -5.42 -16.46 11.73
N ALA A 271 -6.13 -15.40 12.09
CA ALA A 271 -6.23 -14.21 11.28
C ALA A 271 -4.86 -13.49 11.20
N GLU A 272 -4.42 -13.28 9.96
CA GLU A 272 -3.29 -12.41 9.65
C GLU A 272 -3.81 -11.16 8.99
N VAL A 273 -3.83 -10.05 9.75
CA VAL A 273 -4.35 -8.76 9.29
C VAL A 273 -3.21 -7.76 9.19
N PHE A 274 -3.07 -7.13 8.03
CA PHE A 274 -2.04 -6.12 7.75
C PHE A 274 -2.66 -4.87 7.14
N ALA A 275 -2.17 -3.71 7.56
CA ALA A 275 -2.43 -2.42 6.92
C ALA A 275 -1.09 -1.77 6.56
N PRO A 276 -1.02 -0.95 5.50
CA PRO A 276 0.22 -0.35 5.05
C PRO A 276 0.72 0.75 6.01
N VAL A 277 2.04 0.89 6.10
CA VAL A 277 2.74 2.00 6.79
C VAL A 277 3.76 2.70 5.90
N ALA A 278 4.18 2.08 4.79
CA ALA A 278 5.16 2.63 3.87
C ALA A 278 4.54 2.89 2.49
N GLU A 279 4.71 4.09 1.95
CA GLU A 279 4.27 4.43 0.57
C GLU A 279 5.21 3.80 -0.48
N GLN A 280 6.50 3.67 -0.16
CA GLN A 280 7.51 3.09 -1.04
C GLN A 280 8.33 2.06 -0.26
N LEU A 281 8.67 0.94 -0.91
CA LEU A 281 9.50 -0.10 -0.29
C LEU A 281 10.97 0.05 -0.65
N LEU A 282 11.25 0.31 -1.92
CA LEU A 282 12.59 0.48 -2.48
C LEU A 282 12.66 1.80 -3.24
N LEU A 283 13.75 2.53 -3.06
CA LEU A 283 14.02 3.75 -3.81
C LEU A 283 15.43 3.68 -4.40
N LEU A 284 15.54 3.67 -5.73
CA LEU A 284 16.83 3.80 -6.42
C LEU A 284 17.09 5.28 -6.68
N LYS A 285 17.98 5.87 -5.89
CA LYS A 285 18.25 7.31 -5.87
C LYS A 285 19.67 7.60 -6.38
N GLY A 286 19.79 7.79 -7.69
CA GLY A 286 20.99 8.33 -8.33
C GLY A 286 20.95 9.86 -8.45
N ASP A 287 22.04 10.42 -8.97
CA ASP A 287 22.14 11.79 -9.46
C ASP A 287 22.61 11.78 -10.93
N PRO A 288 21.68 11.66 -11.90
CA PRO A 288 22.03 11.64 -13.32
C PRO A 288 22.69 12.93 -13.81
N ALA A 289 22.40 14.08 -13.18
CA ALA A 289 22.99 15.36 -13.58
C ALA A 289 24.50 15.39 -13.30
N GLU A 290 24.93 14.68 -12.25
CA GLU A 290 26.34 14.49 -11.91
C GLU A 290 26.93 13.15 -12.44
N GLY A 291 26.18 12.41 -13.25
CA GLY A 291 26.60 11.12 -13.79
C GLY A 291 26.72 9.99 -12.75
N LYS A 292 26.06 10.13 -11.59
CA LYS A 292 26.09 9.14 -10.50
C LYS A 292 24.85 8.24 -10.58
N PHE A 293 24.98 7.07 -11.19
CA PHE A 293 23.85 6.15 -11.38
C PHE A 293 23.79 5.08 -10.29
N VAL A 294 22.59 4.54 -10.09
CA VAL A 294 22.38 3.26 -9.39
C VAL A 294 22.28 2.19 -10.45
N GLU A 295 23.25 1.29 -10.51
CA GLU A 295 23.41 0.35 -11.63
C GLU A 295 23.82 -1.05 -11.19
N HIS A 296 23.60 -2.02 -12.07
CA HIS A 296 23.94 -3.44 -11.86
C HIS A 296 23.31 -4.09 -10.63
N LEU A 297 22.12 -3.61 -10.24
CA LEU A 297 21.24 -4.23 -9.27
C LEU A 297 20.16 -5.07 -9.95
N THR A 298 19.96 -6.30 -9.49
CA THR A 298 18.87 -7.17 -9.95
C THR A 298 18.01 -7.62 -8.78
N PHE A 299 16.69 -7.48 -8.90
CA PHE A 299 15.71 -8.04 -7.96
C PHE A 299 14.94 -9.17 -8.65
N ARG A 300 14.95 -10.38 -8.09
CA ARG A 300 14.40 -11.57 -8.76
C ARG A 300 13.58 -12.45 -7.83
N GLY A 301 12.33 -12.73 -8.20
CA GLY A 301 11.46 -13.65 -7.47
C GLY A 301 11.01 -13.16 -6.09
N LEU A 302 11.28 -11.90 -5.75
CA LEU A 302 10.77 -11.23 -4.55
C LEU A 302 9.35 -10.71 -4.82
N SER A 303 8.47 -10.76 -3.82
CA SER A 303 7.14 -10.13 -3.87
C SER A 303 7.16 -8.82 -3.08
N PHE A 304 6.65 -7.74 -3.66
CA PHE A 304 6.49 -6.44 -3.01
C PHE A 304 5.02 -6.22 -2.70
N GLN A 305 4.67 -6.02 -1.42
CA GLN A 305 3.27 -5.99 -0.97
C GLN A 305 3.02 -4.92 0.10
N HIS A 306 1.75 -4.53 0.25
CA HIS A 306 1.25 -3.69 1.35
C HIS A 306 1.85 -2.28 1.38
N THR A 307 1.99 -1.61 0.23
CA THR A 307 2.31 -0.18 0.17
C THR A 307 1.07 0.68 0.32
N ASP A 308 1.23 1.82 0.98
CA ASP A 308 0.15 2.80 1.12
C ASP A 308 0.05 3.71 -0.10
N TRP A 309 -1.16 4.15 -0.37
CA TRP A 309 -1.42 5.37 -1.11
C TRP A 309 -2.76 5.88 -0.64
N ARG A 310 -2.76 7.02 0.04
CA ARG A 310 -3.98 7.61 0.56
C ARG A 310 -4.50 8.64 -0.42
N THR A 311 -5.83 8.66 -0.56
CA THR A 311 -6.52 9.73 -1.27
C THR A 311 -6.12 11.08 -0.66
N PRO A 312 -5.54 12.00 -1.45
CA PRO A 312 -5.18 13.33 -0.96
C PRO A 312 -6.43 14.10 -0.48
N PRO A 313 -6.31 15.07 0.44
CA PRO A 313 -7.47 15.82 0.96
C PRO A 313 -8.35 16.49 -0.11
N GLN A 314 -7.75 16.88 -1.24
CA GLN A 314 -8.45 17.44 -2.39
C GLN A 314 -9.13 16.40 -3.31
N GLY A 315 -9.05 15.12 -2.96
CA GLY A 315 -9.42 14.00 -3.82
C GLY A 315 -8.40 13.72 -4.93
N PHE A 316 -8.80 12.85 -5.85
CA PHE A 316 -8.10 12.54 -7.09
C PHE A 316 -8.93 13.04 -8.26
N GLU A 317 -8.35 13.97 -9.01
CA GLU A 317 -8.96 14.59 -10.19
C GLU A 317 -8.61 13.78 -11.45
N PRO A 318 -9.40 13.87 -12.53
CA PRO A 318 -9.16 13.05 -13.71
C PRO A 318 -7.82 13.41 -14.36
N SER A 319 -7.05 12.37 -14.71
CA SER A 319 -5.72 12.48 -15.30
C SER A 319 -5.61 11.58 -16.52
N GLN A 320 -5.16 12.13 -17.65
CA GLN A 320 -4.97 11.41 -18.90
C GLN A 320 -3.46 11.11 -19.11
N ALA A 321 -3.14 9.90 -19.58
CA ALA A 321 -1.82 9.25 -19.63
C ALA A 321 -1.41 8.56 -18.32
N ALA A 322 -0.46 7.61 -18.43
CA ALA A 322 -0.06 6.62 -17.41
C ALA A 322 -0.44 7.04 -15.99
N SER A 323 -1.42 6.31 -15.42
CA SER A 323 -1.95 6.54 -14.08
C SER A 323 -0.82 6.92 -13.11
N PRO A 324 -0.80 8.12 -12.52
CA PRO A 324 0.19 8.50 -11.51
C PRO A 324 -0.10 7.85 -10.14
N ILE A 325 -0.95 6.81 -10.13
CA ILE A 325 -1.35 6.02 -8.98
C ILE A 325 -0.79 4.61 -9.16
#